data_AF-A0A8S3XW97-F1
#
_entry.id   AF-A0A8S3XW97-F1
#
_cell.length_a   1.000
_cell.length_b   1.000
_cell.length_c   1.000
_cell.angle_alpha   90.00
_cell.angle_beta   90.00
_cell.angle_gamma   90.00
#
_symmetry.space_group_name_H-M   'P 1'
#
loop_
_entity.id
_entity.type
_entity.pdbx_description
1 polymer ?
#
loop_
_entity_poly.entity_id
_entity_poly.type
_entity_poly.pdbx_seq_one_letter_code
_entity_poly.pdbx_strand_id
1 'polypeptide(L)'
;MRWKDKRDVLILSTKHSTRFVRVVKRNKVILKPAIIVNYNKAKGAVDLSDQMSAYQTPLRKTVKWYKKVAMDLILNVAVVNALTLYKSVTKKNIPIVDFRKEIKIDFLTKGITSEPPSSRPIRAKHELAKKRRII
;
A
#
# COMPACT_ATOMS: atom_id res chain seq x y z
N MET A 1 -6.35 -28.48 -13.84
CA MET A 1 -7.31 -29.20 -12.97
C MET A 1 -8.63 -28.43 -12.97
N ARG A 2 -9.77 -29.11 -13.10
CA ARG A 2 -11.11 -28.52 -12.94
C ARG A 2 -11.71 -29.00 -11.62
N TRP A 3 -12.09 -28.07 -10.74
CA TRP A 3 -12.78 -28.36 -9.49
C TRP A 3 -14.07 -27.58 -9.40
N LYS A 4 -15.15 -28.22 -8.95
CA LYS A 4 -16.47 -27.61 -8.84
C LYS A 4 -16.78 -27.30 -7.38
N ASP A 5 -16.93 -26.01 -7.07
CA ASP A 5 -17.54 -25.53 -5.81
C ASP A 5 -19.01 -25.19 -6.11
N LYS A 6 -19.44 -23.94 -5.87
CA LYS A 6 -20.71 -23.41 -6.40
C LYS A 6 -20.69 -23.21 -7.93
N ARG A 7 -19.49 -22.98 -8.49
CA ARG A 7 -19.22 -22.81 -9.92
C ARG A 7 -17.94 -23.58 -10.26
N ASP A 8 -17.71 -23.82 -11.55
CA ASP A 8 -16.49 -24.45 -12.01
C ASP A 8 -15.29 -23.53 -11.81
N VAL A 9 -14.23 -24.08 -11.22
CA VAL A 9 -12.95 -23.40 -10.97
C VAL A 9 -11.86 -24.15 -11.74
N LEU A 10 -11.24 -23.45 -12.69
CA LEU A 10 -10.11 -23.93 -13.47
C LEU A 10 -8.81 -23.46 -12.80
N ILE A 11 -7.89 -24.40 -12.57
CA ILE A 11 -6.68 -24.14 -11.79
C ILE A 11 -5.47 -24.72 -12.53
N LEU A 12 -4.41 -23.91 -12.56
CA LEU A 12 -3.10 -24.27 -13.08
C LEU A 12 -2.07 -24.08 -11.97
N SER A 13 -1.17 -25.04 -11.80
CA SER A 13 -0.05 -24.96 -10.88
C SER A 13 1.12 -25.75 -11.42
N THR A 14 2.33 -25.21 -11.27
CA THR A 14 3.59 -25.85 -11.65
C THR A 14 4.25 -26.59 -10.47
N LYS A 15 3.79 -26.35 -9.24
CA LYS A 15 4.42 -26.84 -8.00
C LYS A 15 3.51 -27.72 -7.14
N HIS A 16 2.20 -27.51 -7.18
CA HIS A 16 1.29 -28.12 -6.22
C HIS A 16 0.58 -29.35 -6.80
N SER A 17 0.57 -30.44 -6.03
CA SER A 17 -0.11 -31.69 -6.38
C SER A 17 -1.64 -31.57 -6.26
N THR A 18 -2.36 -32.42 -6.98
CA THR A 18 -3.84 -32.51 -7.04
C THR A 18 -4.49 -33.13 -5.79
N ARG A 19 -3.73 -33.36 -4.72
CA ARG A 19 -4.22 -33.93 -3.47
C ARG A 19 -5.34 -33.08 -2.86
N PHE A 20 -6.30 -33.74 -2.23
CA PHE A 20 -7.35 -33.08 -1.47
C PHE A 20 -6.96 -33.01 0.00
N VAL A 21 -7.33 -31.90 0.64
CA VAL A 21 -7.14 -31.64 2.06
C VAL A 21 -8.49 -31.37 2.71
N ARG A 22 -8.65 -31.84 3.95
CA ARG A 22 -9.82 -31.55 4.77
C ARG A 22 -9.70 -30.15 5.33
N VAL A 23 -10.69 -29.31 5.07
CA VAL A 23 -10.77 -27.93 5.56
C VAL A 23 -12.07 -27.78 6.33
N VAL A 24 -11.99 -27.27 7.56
CA VAL A 24 -13.18 -26.95 8.35
C VAL A 24 -13.71 -25.59 7.91
N LYS A 25 -14.98 -25.53 7.50
CA LYS A 25 -15.69 -24.29 7.15
C LYS A 25 -17.04 -24.29 7.84
N ARG A 26 -17.31 -23.30 8.70
CA ARG A 26 -18.58 -23.15 9.44
C ARG A 26 -18.99 -24.46 10.14
N ASN A 27 -18.09 -25.04 10.92
CA ASN A 27 -18.24 -26.31 11.64
C ASN A 27 -18.50 -27.56 10.77
N LYS A 28 -18.33 -27.47 9.44
CA LYS A 28 -18.41 -28.61 8.53
C LYS A 28 -17.05 -28.92 7.93
N VAL A 29 -16.70 -30.21 7.85
CA VAL A 29 -15.48 -30.66 7.19
C VAL A 29 -15.74 -30.78 5.69
N ILE A 30 -15.00 -30.04 4.87
CA ILE A 30 -15.13 -30.02 3.42
C ILE A 30 -13.79 -30.43 2.80
N LEU A 31 -13.82 -31.30 1.80
CA LEU A 31 -12.64 -31.64 1.00
C LEU A 31 -12.41 -30.58 -0.07
N LYS A 32 -11.21 -30.00 -0.08
CA LYS A 32 -10.79 -29.03 -1.10
C LYS A 32 -9.45 -29.45 -1.69
N PRO A 33 -9.18 -29.20 -2.97
CA PRO A 33 -7.84 -29.39 -3.52
C PRO A 33 -6.83 -28.54 -2.75
N ALA A 34 -5.69 -29.13 -2.40
CA ALA A 34 -4.60 -28.48 -1.69
C ALA A 34 -4.11 -27.23 -2.43
N ILE A 35 -4.12 -27.28 -3.77
CA ILE A 35 -3.76 -26.16 -4.64
C ILE A 35 -4.60 -24.92 -4.33
N ILE A 36 -5.91 -25.08 -4.13
CA ILE A 36 -6.83 -23.97 -3.86
C ILE A 36 -6.59 -23.39 -2.47
N VAL A 37 -6.33 -24.25 -1.49
CA VAL A 37 -6.04 -23.81 -0.12
C VAL A 37 -4.76 -22.99 -0.08
N ASN A 38 -3.70 -23.47 -0.74
CA ASN A 38 -2.43 -22.75 -0.83
C ASN A 38 -2.56 -21.44 -1.59
N TYR A 39 -3.28 -21.44 -2.72
CA TYR A 39 -3.56 -20.23 -3.49
C TYR A 39 -4.29 -19.18 -2.64
N ASN A 40 -5.37 -19.56 -1.97
CA ASN A 40 -6.13 -18.62 -1.13
C ASN A 40 -5.31 -18.10 0.05
N LYS A 41 -4.44 -18.93 0.64
CA LYS A 41 -3.52 -18.50 1.70
C LYS A 41 -2.53 -17.44 1.20
N ALA A 42 -1.99 -17.61 0.00
CA ALA A 42 -1.06 -16.65 -0.60
C ALA A 42 -1.76 -15.38 -1.06
N LYS A 43 -2.94 -15.50 -1.69
CA LYS A 43 -3.71 -14.37 -2.21
C LYS A 43 -4.12 -13.37 -1.13
N GLY A 44 -4.49 -13.86 0.06
CA GLY A 44 -5.01 -13.01 1.14
C GLY A 44 -4.04 -11.94 1.64
N ALA A 45 -2.73 -12.10 1.43
CA ALA A 45 -1.74 -11.10 1.85
C ALA A 45 -1.88 -9.78 1.07
N VAL A 46 -2.15 -9.86 -0.24
CA VAL A 46 -2.34 -8.68 -1.10
C VAL A 46 -3.63 -7.97 -0.71
N ASP A 47 -4.73 -8.72 -0.59
CA ASP A 47 -6.04 -8.18 -0.18
C ASP A 47 -5.95 -7.47 1.19
N LEU A 48 -5.17 -8.02 2.13
CA LEU A 48 -4.97 -7.42 3.45
C LEU A 48 -4.17 -6.12 3.37
N SER A 49 -3.11 -6.07 2.56
CA SER A 49 -2.33 -4.84 2.35
C SER A 49 -3.16 -3.74 1.72
N ASP A 50 -3.97 -4.08 0.71
CA ASP A 50 -4.88 -3.16 0.05
C ASP A 50 -5.95 -2.64 1.02
N GLN A 51 -6.50 -3.52 1.87
CA GLN A 51 -7.42 -3.14 2.93
C GLN A 51 -6.77 -2.17 3.93
N MET A 52 -5.52 -2.45 4.36
CA MET A 52 -4.76 -1.55 5.25
C MET A 52 -4.51 -0.17 4.64
N SER A 53 -4.27 -0.11 3.33
CA SER A 53 -4.13 1.13 2.58
C SER A 53 -5.45 1.90 2.48
N ALA A 54 -6.55 1.19 2.21
CA ALA A 54 -7.87 1.79 2.01
C ALA A 54 -8.44 2.48 3.26
N TYR A 55 -8.11 2.01 4.46
CA TYR A 55 -8.59 2.60 5.72
C TYR A 55 -8.25 4.08 5.86
N GLN A 56 -7.16 4.56 5.26
CA GLN A 56 -6.81 5.97 5.30
C GLN A 56 -6.10 6.40 4.02
N THR A 57 -6.91 6.91 3.09
CA THR A 57 -6.44 7.34 1.77
C THR A 57 -5.96 8.81 1.82
N PRO A 58 -4.67 9.10 1.58
CA PRO A 58 -4.13 10.45 1.57
C PRO A 58 -4.35 11.17 0.23
N LEU A 59 -4.87 10.46 -0.78
CA LEU A 59 -5.07 10.99 -2.12
C LEU A 59 -6.08 12.14 -2.10
N ARG A 60 -5.72 13.24 -2.76
CA ARG A 60 -6.57 14.41 -2.99
C ARG A 60 -6.78 14.60 -4.48
N LYS A 61 -7.85 15.33 -4.85
CA LYS A 61 -8.10 15.70 -6.24
C LYS A 61 -6.90 16.49 -6.78
N THR A 62 -6.31 16.01 -7.87
CA THR A 62 -5.17 16.67 -8.53
C THR A 62 -5.23 16.42 -10.03
N VAL A 63 -4.82 17.41 -10.82
CA VAL A 63 -4.77 17.32 -12.29
C VAL A 63 -3.56 16.49 -12.75
N LYS A 64 -2.50 16.43 -11.94
CA LYS A 64 -1.23 15.77 -12.30
C LYS A 64 -1.21 14.34 -11.76
N TRP A 65 -1.40 13.35 -12.62
CA TRP A 65 -1.53 11.92 -12.25
C TRP A 65 -0.33 11.38 -11.44
N TYR A 66 0.90 11.79 -11.77
CA TYR A 66 2.10 11.31 -11.10
C TYR A 66 2.14 11.69 -9.61
N LYS A 67 1.52 12.83 -9.23
CA LYS A 67 1.42 13.25 -7.83
C LYS A 67 0.55 12.28 -7.03
N LYS A 68 -0.50 11.72 -7.66
CA LYS A 68 -1.37 10.72 -7.04
C LYS A 68 -0.57 9.44 -6.72
N VAL A 69 0.24 8.97 -7.68
CA VAL A 69 1.10 7.80 -7.51
C VAL A 69 2.14 8.03 -6.42
N ALA A 70 2.83 9.17 -6.44
CA ALA A 70 3.84 9.49 -5.43
C ALA A 70 3.24 9.55 -4.02
N MET A 71 2.07 10.19 -3.85
CA MET A 71 1.40 10.28 -2.55
C MET A 71 0.94 8.91 -2.05
N ASP A 72 0.39 8.07 -2.93
CA ASP A 72 -0.03 6.71 -2.56
C ASP A 72 1.18 5.85 -2.15
N LEU A 73 2.27 5.90 -2.92
CA LEU A 73 3.48 5.14 -2.63
C LEU A 73 4.08 5.51 -1.26
N ILE A 74 4.19 6.82 -0.97
CA ILE A 74 4.84 7.31 0.25
C ILE A 74 3.93 7.13 1.47
N LEU A 75 2.65 7.48 1.37
CA LEU A 75 1.78 7.58 2.55
C LEU A 75 0.95 6.32 2.81
N ASN A 76 0.83 5.43 1.83
CA ASN A 76 0.17 4.14 2.00
C ASN A 76 1.17 2.99 1.98
N VAL A 77 1.77 2.72 0.83
CA VAL A 77 2.60 1.52 0.63
C VAL A 77 3.79 1.50 1.59
N ALA A 78 4.55 2.60 1.65
CA ALA A 78 5.71 2.68 2.53
C ALA A 78 5.33 2.58 4.02
N VAL A 79 4.19 3.16 4.43
CA VAL A 79 3.71 3.09 5.82
C VAL A 79 3.29 1.67 6.20
N VAL A 80 2.61 0.94 5.32
CA VAL A 80 2.22 -0.47 5.57
C VAL A 80 3.46 -1.36 5.66
N ASN A 81 4.46 -1.14 4.81
CA ASN A 81 5.74 -1.85 4.87
C ASN A 81 6.50 -1.52 6.16
N ALA A 82 6.55 -0.24 6.55
CA ALA A 82 7.18 0.19 7.79
C ALA A 82 6.50 -0.42 9.02
N LEU A 83 5.16 -0.50 9.03
CA LEU A 83 4.42 -1.19 10.09
C LEU A 83 4.78 -2.68 10.14
N THR A 84 4.87 -3.34 8.99
CA THR A 84 5.24 -4.76 8.91
C THR A 84 6.63 -5.00 9.49
N LEU A 85 7.58 -4.13 9.16
CA LEU A 85 8.93 -4.16 9.73
C LEU A 85 8.92 -3.89 11.24
N TYR A 86 8.20 -2.87 11.69
CA TYR A 86 8.07 -2.52 13.11
C TYR A 86 7.51 -3.68 13.94
N LYS A 87 6.48 -4.36 13.42
CA LYS A 87 5.91 -5.58 14.04
C LYS A 87 6.92 -6.71 14.10
N SER A 88 7.71 -6.90 13.04
CA SER A 88 8.75 -7.93 12.98
C SER A 88 9.85 -7.71 14.02
N VAL A 89 10.37 -6.49 14.12
CA VAL A 89 11.50 -6.14 15.00
C VAL A 89 11.07 -6.06 16.47
N THR A 90 9.98 -5.32 16.74
CA THR A 90 9.57 -5.01 18.11
C THR A 90 8.67 -6.10 18.72
N LYS A 91 8.13 -7.01 17.89
CA LYS A 91 7.12 -8.02 18.25
C LYS A 91 5.84 -7.45 18.87
N LYS A 92 5.64 -6.13 18.81
CA LYS A 92 4.43 -5.44 19.27
C LYS A 92 3.41 -5.40 18.14
N ASN A 93 2.17 -5.76 18.46
CA ASN A 93 1.08 -5.70 17.49
C ASN A 93 0.25 -4.43 17.72
N ILE A 94 0.46 -3.43 16.85
CA ILE A 94 -0.27 -2.16 16.87
C ILE A 94 -1.16 -2.09 15.62
N PRO A 95 -2.41 -1.59 15.71
CA PRO A 95 -3.24 -1.34 14.53
C PRO A 95 -2.65 -0.21 13.66
N ILE A 96 -2.87 -0.29 12.35
CA ILE A 96 -2.33 0.69 11.38
C ILE A 96 -2.73 2.14 11.68
N VAL A 97 -3.92 2.33 12.25
CA VAL A 97 -4.46 3.65 12.62
C VAL A 97 -3.59 4.30 13.70
N ASP A 98 -3.24 3.56 14.75
CA ASP A 98 -2.45 4.10 15.85
C ASP A 98 -0.99 4.31 15.45
N PHE A 99 -0.43 3.41 14.65
CA PHE A 99 0.90 3.62 14.05
C PHE A 99 0.96 4.92 13.21
N ARG A 100 -0.08 5.19 12.41
CA ARG A 100 -0.19 6.45 11.66
C ARG A 100 -0.33 7.68 12.56
N LYS A 101 -1.04 7.57 13.70
CA LYS A 101 -1.14 8.67 14.69
C LYS A 101 0.22 8.98 15.28
N GLU A 102 0.99 7.97 15.68
CA GLU A 102 2.35 8.15 16.22
C GLU A 102 3.26 8.85 15.21
N ILE A 103 3.25 8.38 13.95
CA ILE A 103 3.99 9.04 12.86
C ILE A 103 3.56 10.51 12.75
N LYS A 104 2.26 10.79 12.70
CA LYS A 104 1.75 12.17 12.58
C LYS A 104 2.24 13.05 13.73
N ILE A 105 2.19 12.56 14.96
CA ILE A 105 2.63 13.31 16.15
C ILE A 105 4.14 13.59 16.07
N ASP A 106 4.96 12.59 15.72
CA ASP A 106 6.41 12.74 15.59
C ASP A 106 6.78 13.81 14.54
N PHE A 107 6.16 13.75 13.36
CA PHE A 107 6.39 14.73 12.29
C PHE A 107 5.96 16.15 12.68
N LEU A 108 4.83 16.30 13.38
CA LEU A 108 4.36 17.62 13.83
C LEU A 108 5.26 18.20 14.91
N THR A 109 5.75 17.38 15.83
CA THR A 109 6.58 17.83 16.95
C THR A 109 7.96 18.30 16.46
N LYS A 110 8.56 17.57 15.52
CA LYS A 110 9.87 17.94 14.93
C LYS A 110 9.79 19.15 13.99
N GLY A 111 8.68 19.31 13.26
CA GLY A 111 8.50 20.44 12.33
C GLY A 111 8.36 21.81 13.02
N ILE A 112 8.00 21.84 14.30
CA ILE A 112 7.88 23.08 15.09
C ILE A 112 9.26 23.54 15.60
N THR A 113 10.21 22.63 15.76
CA THR A 113 11.54 22.93 16.33
C THR A 113 12.56 23.46 15.32
N SER A 114 12.31 23.37 14.01
CA SER A 114 13.12 24.04 13.00
C SER A 114 12.53 25.42 12.70
N GLU A 115 13.17 26.49 13.17
CA GLU A 115 12.84 27.83 12.72
C GLU A 115 12.84 27.89 11.18
N PRO A 116 11.87 28.57 10.55
CA PRO A 116 11.84 28.66 9.10
C PRO A 116 13.13 29.33 8.61
N PRO A 117 13.76 28.85 7.52
CA PRO A 117 14.86 29.59 6.91
C PRO A 117 14.34 30.99 6.57
N SER A 118 14.90 31.98 7.27
CA SER A 118 14.55 33.37 7.05
C SER A 118 14.86 33.73 5.60
N SER A 119 13.92 34.45 4.97
CA SER A 119 13.89 34.88 3.57
C SER A 119 13.56 33.81 2.52
N ARG A 120 12.36 33.94 1.93
CA ARG A 120 12.12 33.44 0.57
C ARG A 120 13.06 34.20 -0.37
N PRO A 121 13.83 33.54 -1.24
CA PRO A 121 14.58 34.26 -2.26
C PRO A 121 13.61 35.07 -3.11
N ILE A 122 13.83 36.39 -3.17
CA ILE A 122 13.06 37.30 -4.01
C ILE A 122 13.23 36.81 -5.45
N ARG A 123 12.13 36.42 -6.09
CA ARG A 123 12.13 36.02 -7.48
C ARG A 123 12.57 37.23 -8.32
N ALA A 124 13.76 37.18 -8.89
CA ALA A 124 14.24 38.21 -9.80
C ALA A 124 13.21 38.40 -10.93
N LYS A 125 12.80 39.65 -11.17
CA LYS A 125 11.94 40.00 -12.31
C LYS A 125 12.75 39.69 -13.58
N HIS A 126 12.29 38.71 -14.36
CA HIS A 126 12.88 38.40 -15.65
C HIS A 126 12.38 39.44 -16.67
N GLU A 127 13.26 40.29 -17.18
CA GLU A 127 12.93 41.17 -18.30
C GLU A 127 13.08 40.39 -19.63
N LEU A 128 12.02 40.40 -20.43
CA LEU A 128 12.02 39.74 -21.74
C LEU A 128 12.62 40.70 -22.78
N ALA A 129 13.83 40.42 -23.25
CA ALA A 129 14.41 41.12 -24.39
C ALA A 129 13.90 40.51 -25.72
N LYS A 130 13.25 41.32 -26.56
CA LYS A 130 12.88 40.90 -27.93
C LYS A 130 14.14 40.73 -28.77
N LYS A 131 14.36 39.51 -29.26
CA LYS A 131 15.41 39.21 -30.24
C LYS A 131 15.08 39.95 -31.55
N ARG A 132 15.92 40.91 -31.94
CA ARG A 132 15.79 41.58 -33.25
C ARG A 132 16.02 40.56 -34.35
N ARG A 133 15.08 40.51 -35.29
CA ARG A 133 15.19 39.71 -36.52
C ARG A 133 16.25 40.38 -37.39
N ILE A 134 17.32 39.66 -37.70
CA ILE A 134 18.29 40.07 -38.72
C ILE A 134 17.61 39.80 -40.06
N ILE A 135 17.47 40.85 -40.88
CA ILE A 135 16.99 40.79 -42.27
C ILE A 135 18.17 40.34 -43.12
#